data_AF-A0A928DZK8-F1
#
_entry.id   AF-A0A928DZK8-F1
#
_cell.length_a   1.000
_cell.length_b   1.000
_cell.length_c   1.000
_cell.angle_alpha   90.00
_cell.angle_beta   90.00
_cell.angle_gamma   90.00
#
_symmetry.space_group_name_H-M   'P 1'
#
loop_
_entity.id
_entity.type
_entity.pdbx_description
1 polymer ?
#
loop_
_entity_poly.entity_id
_entity_poly.type
_entity_poly.pdbx_seq_one_letter_code
_entity_poly.pdbx_strand_id
1 'polypeptide(L)'
;MTKNLYQIFRVSFCLIFWAVLIPSVNAQQTFWLDEMDLTLTQCGWGTPQVNRPIYGDVFSIGGVKFERGIGTHASGEICVSNPAKAGIFHAEVGVSDQEKAVGPMEYLIYADDELVWKSGEMTAGMPAKTVKLPLDGVSLLRIVMDGGEQNGGDHANIANARIEWPEGVQAPENAESKVPRTILRQKEWTDEGGKKFTRMDENASEWYALRELLKTGMSEKVKAETVHPASAVYETDRDPLDVVTRRLYPLIDALRAMQNGPKLTEEAAVLEALNAKVKTVPVENIAERKAVFAEVTALRRKIMFQNPLLNFTDLVFLKRHYLRGIENMGSHICDQCYGFQQLPGGGLFVLKNAFT
;
A
#
# COMPACT_ATOMS: atom_id res chain seq x y z
N MET A 1 -56.69 49.23 44.55
CA MET A 1 -57.02 49.15 45.99
C MET A 1 -57.79 47.85 46.23
N THR A 2 -57.27 46.96 47.11
CA THR A 2 -57.98 45.96 47.97
C THR A 2 -59.04 45.04 47.35
N LYS A 3 -59.14 43.71 47.55
CA LYS A 3 -58.64 42.71 48.54
C LYS A 3 -59.02 41.28 48.03
N ASN A 4 -58.16 40.28 48.30
CA ASN A 4 -58.37 38.89 48.81
C ASN A 4 -59.76 38.19 48.69
N LEU A 5 -59.93 36.86 48.52
CA LEU A 5 -59.35 35.69 49.24
C LEU A 5 -59.89 34.33 48.69
N TYR A 6 -59.28 33.20 49.12
CA TYR A 6 -59.68 31.75 49.18
C TYR A 6 -58.93 30.77 48.23
N GLN A 7 -57.78 30.18 48.63
CA GLN A 7 -57.54 28.90 49.39
C GLN A 7 -58.01 27.61 48.65
N ILE A 8 -57.16 26.84 47.95
CA ILE A 8 -56.18 25.79 48.35
C ILE A 8 -56.75 24.64 49.19
N PHE A 9 -56.91 23.46 48.56
CA PHE A 9 -56.79 22.14 49.20
C PHE A 9 -55.99 21.18 48.30
N ARG A 10 -54.99 20.52 48.90
CA ARG A 10 -54.04 19.58 48.29
C ARG A 10 -54.60 18.17 48.27
N VAL A 11 -54.43 17.43 47.17
CA VAL A 11 -54.50 15.97 47.14
C VAL A 11 -53.16 15.46 46.62
N SER A 12 -52.41 14.78 47.50
CA SER A 12 -51.15 14.10 47.18
C SER A 12 -51.43 12.82 46.41
N PHE A 13 -50.82 12.66 45.24
CA PHE A 13 -50.77 11.40 44.50
C PHE A 13 -49.31 10.92 44.48
N CYS A 14 -48.96 9.95 45.32
CA CYS A 14 -47.67 9.28 45.29
C CYS A 14 -47.67 8.25 44.15
N LEU A 15 -47.07 8.58 43.01
CA LEU A 15 -46.67 7.59 42.01
C LEU A 15 -45.24 7.13 42.35
N ILE A 16 -45.13 5.95 42.95
CA ILE A 16 -43.87 5.24 43.13
C ILE A 16 -43.46 4.70 41.76
N PHE A 17 -42.49 5.36 41.12
CA PHE A 17 -41.83 4.86 39.92
C PHE A 17 -40.89 3.71 40.34
N TRP A 18 -41.32 2.47 40.08
CA TRP A 18 -40.45 1.30 40.18
C TRP A 18 -39.52 1.29 38.96
N ALA A 19 -38.31 1.83 39.12
CA ALA A 19 -37.25 1.70 38.13
C ALA A 19 -36.77 0.25 38.14
N VAL A 20 -37.25 -0.57 37.20
CA VAL A 20 -36.64 -1.86 36.90
C VAL A 20 -35.28 -1.56 36.27
N LEU A 21 -34.22 -1.68 37.07
CA LEU A 21 -32.84 -1.77 36.56
C LEU A 21 -32.72 -3.08 35.79
N ILE A 22 -32.93 -3.02 34.47
CA ILE A 22 -32.50 -4.09 33.58
C ILE A 22 -30.98 -3.97 33.49
N PRO A 23 -30.19 -4.92 34.03
CA PRO A 23 -28.76 -4.93 33.75
C PRO A 23 -28.60 -5.10 32.24
N SER A 24 -28.04 -4.08 31.59
CA SER A 24 -27.64 -4.17 30.20
C SER A 24 -26.43 -5.09 30.15
N VAL A 25 -26.65 -6.39 29.90
CA VAL A 25 -25.58 -7.29 29.50
C VAL A 25 -25.16 -6.82 28.11
N ASN A 26 -24.02 -6.12 28.02
CA ASN A 26 -23.49 -5.74 26.73
C ASN A 26 -22.83 -6.99 26.13
N ALA A 27 -23.42 -7.53 25.08
CA ALA A 27 -22.86 -8.70 24.42
C ALA A 27 -21.46 -8.38 23.84
N GLN A 28 -20.54 -9.34 23.93
CA GLN A 28 -19.26 -9.31 23.22
C GLN A 28 -19.50 -9.04 21.73
N GLN A 29 -18.93 -7.97 21.19
CA GLN A 29 -19.15 -7.60 19.80
C GLN A 29 -18.18 -8.37 18.89
N THR A 30 -18.72 -9.05 17.89
CA THR A 30 -17.94 -9.80 16.90
C THR A 30 -18.09 -9.18 15.53
N PHE A 31 -16.96 -8.90 14.87
CA PHE A 31 -16.91 -8.44 13.50
C PHE A 31 -16.34 -9.53 12.60
N TRP A 32 -17.16 -10.03 11.69
CA TRP A 32 -16.76 -11.06 10.73
C TRP A 32 -16.19 -10.43 9.47
N LEU A 33 -15.02 -10.91 9.04
CA LEU A 33 -14.37 -10.36 7.85
C LEU A 33 -15.14 -10.67 6.57
N ASP A 34 -15.95 -11.73 6.53
CA ASP A 34 -16.79 -12.06 5.37
C ASP A 34 -17.99 -11.10 5.19
N GLU A 35 -18.22 -10.19 6.15
CA GLU A 35 -19.18 -9.10 6.02
C GLU A 35 -18.56 -7.82 5.43
N MET A 36 -17.26 -7.83 5.13
CA MET A 36 -16.56 -6.74 4.46
C MET A 36 -16.85 -6.69 2.94
N ASP A 37 -16.89 -5.49 2.39
CA ASP A 37 -16.78 -5.18 0.96
C ASP A 37 -15.37 -5.51 0.46
N LEU A 38 -15.16 -6.73 -0.03
CA LEU A 38 -13.85 -7.19 -0.44
C LEU A 38 -13.27 -6.48 -1.68
N THR A 39 -13.97 -5.52 -2.30
CA THR A 39 -13.51 -4.83 -3.52
C THR A 39 -12.17 -4.09 -3.37
N LEU A 40 -11.81 -3.72 -2.14
CA LEU A 40 -10.53 -3.05 -1.84
C LEU A 40 -9.40 -3.99 -1.43
N THR A 41 -9.67 -5.30 -1.37
CA THR A 41 -8.66 -6.32 -1.07
C THR A 41 -7.81 -6.65 -2.29
N GLN A 42 -6.66 -7.25 -2.01
CA GLN A 42 -5.68 -7.69 -2.96
C GLN A 42 -5.77 -9.23 -3.12
N CYS A 43 -6.00 -9.74 -4.33
CA CYS A 43 -6.13 -11.18 -4.64
C CYS A 43 -5.40 -11.57 -5.96
N GLY A 44 -4.34 -12.38 -5.92
CA GLY A 44 -3.39 -12.57 -7.05
C GLY A 44 -4.02 -12.88 -8.40
N TRP A 45 -5.15 -13.58 -8.37
CA TRP A 45 -5.98 -13.95 -9.51
C TRP A 45 -7.45 -13.97 -9.08
N GLY A 46 -8.40 -13.76 -10.00
CA GLY A 46 -9.84 -13.81 -9.69
C GLY A 46 -10.35 -12.68 -8.80
N THR A 47 -11.54 -12.88 -8.22
CA THR A 47 -12.17 -11.97 -7.25
C THR A 47 -12.41 -12.74 -5.95
N PRO A 48 -12.03 -12.20 -4.77
CA PRO A 48 -12.33 -12.83 -3.51
C PRO A 48 -13.81 -13.16 -3.35
N GLN A 49 -14.08 -14.35 -2.82
CA GLN A 49 -15.43 -14.88 -2.65
C GLN A 49 -15.75 -14.97 -1.17
N VAL A 50 -16.96 -14.55 -0.80
CA VAL A 50 -17.50 -14.70 0.55
C VAL A 50 -18.07 -16.11 0.70
N ASN A 51 -17.64 -16.80 1.75
CA ASN A 51 -18.13 -18.13 2.18
C ASN A 51 -18.00 -19.22 1.10
N ARG A 52 -17.06 -19.02 0.18
CA ARG A 52 -16.78 -19.87 -0.98
C ARG A 52 -15.30 -19.82 -1.32
N PRO A 53 -14.73 -20.87 -1.93
CA PRO A 53 -13.37 -20.80 -2.45
C PRO A 53 -13.32 -19.84 -3.64
N ILE A 54 -12.13 -19.39 -4.03
CA ILE A 54 -12.01 -18.53 -5.21
C ILE A 54 -12.41 -19.22 -6.51
N TYR A 55 -12.29 -20.54 -6.54
CA TYR A 55 -12.68 -21.40 -7.64
C TYR A 55 -13.21 -22.73 -7.10
N GLY A 56 -14.22 -23.29 -7.75
CA GLY A 56 -14.89 -24.52 -7.32
C GLY A 56 -16.04 -24.28 -6.35
N ASP A 57 -16.59 -25.36 -5.80
CA ASP A 57 -17.88 -25.32 -5.09
C ASP A 57 -17.74 -25.43 -3.57
N VAL A 58 -16.71 -26.12 -3.08
CA VAL A 58 -16.61 -26.47 -1.65
C VAL A 58 -15.54 -25.62 -0.96
N PHE A 59 -15.96 -24.83 0.02
CA PHE A 59 -15.07 -24.05 0.87
C PHE A 59 -14.47 -24.95 1.95
N SER A 60 -13.28 -25.50 1.67
CA SER A 60 -12.58 -26.40 2.57
C SER A 60 -11.06 -26.23 2.55
N ILE A 61 -10.44 -26.64 3.65
CA ILE A 61 -8.98 -26.67 3.87
C ILE A 61 -8.64 -28.00 4.55
N GLY A 62 -7.74 -28.78 3.96
CA GLY A 62 -7.28 -30.05 4.54
C GLY A 62 -8.41 -31.07 4.75
N GLY A 63 -9.45 -31.03 3.91
CA GLY A 63 -10.64 -31.87 4.00
C GLY A 63 -11.72 -31.39 4.96
N VAL A 64 -11.49 -30.30 5.71
CA VAL A 64 -12.48 -29.71 6.64
C VAL A 64 -13.27 -28.63 5.92
N LYS A 65 -14.61 -28.72 5.96
CA LYS A 65 -15.51 -27.73 5.38
C LYS A 65 -15.77 -26.59 6.36
N PHE A 66 -15.87 -25.38 5.84
CA PHE A 66 -16.17 -24.18 6.60
C PHE A 66 -17.42 -23.49 6.07
N GLU A 67 -18.20 -22.89 6.96
CA GLU A 67 -19.41 -22.13 6.60
C GLU A 67 -19.10 -20.66 6.35
N ARG A 68 -18.10 -20.10 7.04
CA ARG A 68 -17.74 -18.69 6.95
C ARG A 68 -16.28 -18.47 6.60
N GLY A 69 -16.03 -17.47 5.77
CA GLY A 69 -14.67 -17.04 5.45
C GLY A 69 -14.56 -16.37 4.08
N ILE A 70 -13.32 -16.23 3.64
CA ILE A 70 -12.97 -15.58 2.37
C ILE A 70 -12.11 -16.55 1.56
N GLY A 71 -12.57 -16.92 0.38
CA GLY A 71 -11.76 -17.55 -0.66
C GLY A 71 -11.07 -16.49 -1.51
N THR A 72 -9.78 -16.65 -1.73
CA THR A 72 -8.90 -15.66 -2.37
C THR A 72 -7.73 -16.40 -3.05
N HIS A 73 -6.72 -15.66 -3.51
CA HIS A 73 -5.58 -16.22 -4.23
C HIS A 73 -4.29 -15.47 -3.89
N ALA A 74 -3.18 -16.18 -3.72
CA ALA A 74 -1.85 -15.59 -3.53
C ALA A 74 -1.21 -15.17 -4.87
N SER A 75 -0.36 -14.15 -4.97
CA SER A 75 -0.08 -13.16 -3.94
C SER A 75 -1.26 -12.21 -3.74
N GLY A 76 -1.73 -12.09 -2.49
CA GLY A 76 -2.87 -11.26 -2.10
C GLY A 76 -2.71 -10.66 -0.71
N GLU A 77 -3.59 -9.73 -0.34
CA GLU A 77 -3.56 -9.00 0.92
C GLU A 77 -4.96 -8.49 1.31
N ILE A 78 -5.35 -8.68 2.56
CA ILE A 78 -6.58 -8.14 3.17
C ILE A 78 -6.18 -7.26 4.35
N CYS A 79 -6.61 -5.99 4.32
CA CYS A 79 -6.32 -5.03 5.38
C CYS A 79 -7.58 -4.69 6.16
N VAL A 80 -7.53 -4.86 7.47
CA VAL A 80 -8.65 -4.64 8.40
C VAL A 80 -8.26 -3.53 9.37
N SER A 81 -9.02 -2.43 9.35
CA SER A 81 -8.84 -1.37 10.34
C SER A 81 -9.40 -1.82 11.69
N ASN A 82 -8.66 -1.57 12.77
CA ASN A 82 -9.12 -1.77 14.14
C ASN A 82 -9.08 -0.44 14.91
N PRO A 83 -10.02 0.50 14.66
CA PRO A 83 -9.99 1.80 15.32
C PRO A 83 -10.17 1.72 16.85
N ALA A 84 -10.77 0.63 17.34
CA ALA A 84 -10.91 0.35 18.76
C ALA A 84 -9.57 0.07 19.44
N LYS A 85 -8.54 -0.33 18.68
CA LYS A 85 -7.21 -0.70 19.20
C LYS A 85 -7.27 -1.71 20.36
N ALA A 86 -8.22 -2.63 20.26
CA ALA A 86 -8.51 -3.65 21.25
C ALA A 86 -9.07 -4.89 20.54
N GLY A 87 -9.24 -5.98 21.29
CA GLY A 87 -9.89 -7.20 20.83
C GLY A 87 -8.92 -8.31 20.45
N ILE A 88 -9.46 -9.40 19.91
CA ILE A 88 -8.71 -10.58 19.50
C ILE A 88 -9.10 -10.93 18.06
N PHE A 89 -8.10 -11.05 17.18
CA PHE A 89 -8.31 -11.58 15.83
C PHE A 89 -8.25 -13.11 15.84
N HIS A 90 -9.24 -13.75 15.23
CA HIS A 90 -9.34 -15.19 15.05
C HIS A 90 -9.46 -15.52 13.57
N ALA A 91 -8.79 -16.58 13.11
CA ALA A 91 -8.97 -17.14 11.77
C ALA A 91 -8.43 -18.58 11.68
N GLU A 92 -8.78 -19.28 10.61
CA GLU A 92 -8.21 -20.56 10.20
C GLU A 92 -7.78 -20.44 8.73
N VAL A 93 -6.47 -20.48 8.47
CA VAL A 93 -5.92 -20.20 7.13
C VAL A 93 -5.31 -21.43 6.49
N GLY A 94 -5.40 -21.54 5.17
CA GLY A 94 -4.72 -22.60 4.43
C GLY A 94 -4.99 -22.59 2.93
N VAL A 95 -4.43 -23.59 2.24
CA VAL A 95 -4.65 -23.81 0.81
C VAL A 95 -6.04 -24.43 0.61
N SER A 96 -6.77 -23.96 -0.39
CA SER A 96 -8.07 -24.52 -0.74
C SER A 96 -7.93 -25.95 -1.27
N ASP A 97 -8.78 -26.87 -0.82
CA ASP A 97 -8.83 -28.23 -1.37
C ASP A 97 -9.36 -28.31 -2.82
N GLN A 98 -9.81 -27.18 -3.38
CA GLN A 98 -10.19 -27.10 -4.79
C GLN A 98 -8.97 -27.13 -5.72
N GLU A 99 -7.76 -27.03 -5.17
CA GLU A 99 -6.52 -27.16 -5.91
C GLU A 99 -5.78 -28.46 -5.57
N LYS A 100 -5.11 -29.05 -6.56
CA LYS A 100 -4.46 -30.36 -6.47
C LYS A 100 -2.94 -30.30 -6.52
N ALA A 101 -2.37 -29.22 -7.07
CA ALA A 101 -0.92 -29.02 -7.12
C ALA A 101 -0.58 -27.52 -7.03
N VAL A 102 -0.08 -27.10 -5.86
CA VAL A 102 0.31 -25.70 -5.58
C VAL A 102 1.77 -25.66 -5.18
N GLY A 103 2.47 -24.59 -5.58
CA GLY A 103 3.73 -24.22 -4.93
C GLY A 103 3.52 -23.92 -3.44
N PRO A 104 4.58 -23.85 -2.62
CA PRO A 104 4.41 -23.47 -1.22
C PRO A 104 3.92 -22.01 -1.14
N MET A 105 2.78 -21.80 -0.48
CA MET A 105 2.32 -20.46 -0.12
C MET A 105 2.50 -20.21 1.38
N GLU A 106 2.59 -18.95 1.80
CA GLU A 106 2.67 -18.57 3.22
C GLU A 106 1.64 -17.47 3.52
N TYR A 107 1.01 -17.56 4.69
CA TYR A 107 0.23 -16.48 5.27
C TYR A 107 1.09 -15.68 6.24
N LEU A 108 1.14 -14.36 6.07
CA LEU A 108 1.83 -13.44 6.97
C LEU A 108 0.80 -12.46 7.53
N ILE A 109 0.79 -12.24 8.85
CA ILE A 109 -0.10 -11.26 9.48
C ILE A 109 0.75 -10.18 10.14
N TYR A 110 0.48 -8.94 9.75
CA TYR A 110 1.10 -7.76 10.31
C TYR A 110 0.10 -6.97 11.16
N ALA A 111 0.57 -6.44 12.28
CA ALA A 111 -0.14 -5.51 13.13
C ALA A 111 0.63 -4.17 13.12
N ASP A 112 0.02 -3.09 12.62
CA ASP A 112 0.66 -1.78 12.45
C ASP A 112 2.07 -1.87 11.81
N ASP A 113 2.16 -2.65 10.73
CA ASP A 113 3.38 -2.96 9.95
C ASP A 113 4.43 -3.87 10.63
N GLU A 114 4.21 -4.32 11.86
CA GLU A 114 5.03 -5.34 12.51
C GLU A 114 4.52 -6.76 12.16
N LEU A 115 5.41 -7.64 11.69
CA LEU A 115 5.08 -9.04 11.45
C LEU A 115 4.85 -9.76 12.79
N VAL A 116 3.61 -10.10 13.10
CA VAL A 116 3.24 -10.74 14.38
C VAL A 116 2.92 -12.23 14.26
N TRP A 117 2.65 -12.71 13.04
CA TRP A 117 2.36 -14.12 12.82
C TRP A 117 2.72 -14.54 11.39
N LYS A 118 3.15 -15.79 11.25
CA LYS A 118 3.36 -16.43 9.97
C LYS A 118 2.90 -17.88 10.02
N SER A 119 2.37 -18.40 8.92
CA SER A 119 2.00 -19.80 8.84
C SER A 119 3.22 -20.70 8.68
N GLY A 120 4.32 -20.24 8.10
CA GLY A 120 5.26 -21.14 7.40
C GLY A 120 4.66 -21.62 6.08
N GLU A 121 5.45 -22.34 5.28
CA GLU A 121 4.98 -22.91 4.01
C GLU A 121 3.73 -23.80 4.22
N MET A 122 2.78 -23.65 3.31
CA MET A 122 1.54 -24.42 3.24
C MET A 122 1.34 -24.93 1.81
N THR A 123 0.93 -26.18 1.69
CA THR A 123 0.61 -26.85 0.43
C THR A 123 -0.78 -27.49 0.48
N ALA A 124 -1.31 -27.88 -0.69
CA ALA A 124 -2.63 -28.52 -0.79
C ALA A 124 -2.74 -29.77 0.11
N GLY A 125 -3.87 -29.91 0.79
CA GLY A 125 -4.15 -31.03 1.70
C GLY A 125 -3.58 -30.89 3.12
N MET A 126 -2.76 -29.87 3.40
CA MET A 126 -2.39 -29.55 4.78
C MET A 126 -3.60 -29.08 5.59
N PRO A 127 -3.68 -29.42 6.89
CA PRO A 127 -4.73 -28.89 7.77
C PRO A 127 -4.62 -27.36 7.90
N ALA A 128 -5.75 -26.71 8.16
CA ALA A 128 -5.78 -25.28 8.42
C ALA A 128 -4.90 -24.92 9.64
N LYS A 129 -4.24 -23.77 9.57
CA LYS A 129 -3.49 -23.20 10.69
C LYS A 129 -4.34 -22.16 11.39
N THR A 130 -4.49 -22.31 12.70
CA THR A 130 -5.28 -21.38 13.53
C THR A 130 -4.49 -20.12 13.85
N VAL A 131 -5.16 -18.98 13.75
CA VAL A 131 -4.69 -17.66 14.14
C VAL A 131 -5.49 -17.21 15.36
N LYS A 132 -4.79 -16.75 16.39
CA LYS A 132 -5.37 -16.07 17.55
C LYS A 132 -4.41 -14.98 18.02
N LEU A 133 -4.74 -13.72 17.74
CA LEU A 133 -3.83 -12.58 17.97
C LEU A 133 -4.51 -11.50 18.81
N PRO A 134 -3.94 -11.11 19.97
CA PRO A 134 -4.40 -9.94 20.71
C PRO A 134 -4.13 -8.66 19.90
N LEU A 135 -5.04 -7.70 19.95
CA LEU A 135 -5.01 -6.46 19.18
C LEU A 135 -4.93 -5.20 20.05
N ASP A 136 -4.48 -5.33 21.29
CA ASP A 136 -4.30 -4.20 22.20
C ASP A 136 -3.30 -3.21 21.61
N GLY A 137 -3.76 -1.97 21.38
CA GLY A 137 -2.97 -0.92 20.73
C GLY A 137 -2.92 -0.98 19.20
N VAL A 138 -3.36 -2.08 18.58
CA VAL A 138 -3.23 -2.33 17.14
C VAL A 138 -4.31 -1.61 16.35
N SER A 139 -3.91 -0.71 15.44
CA SER A 139 -4.84 0.08 14.63
C SER A 139 -5.18 -0.55 13.27
N LEU A 140 -4.33 -1.44 12.78
CA LEU A 140 -4.41 -2.03 11.45
C LEU A 140 -3.86 -3.45 11.44
N LEU A 141 -4.67 -4.39 10.95
CA LEU A 141 -4.25 -5.75 10.63
C LEU A 141 -4.10 -5.91 9.13
N ARG A 142 -3.04 -6.60 8.71
CA ARG A 142 -2.78 -6.90 7.31
C ARG A 142 -2.48 -8.39 7.16
N ILE A 143 -3.41 -9.11 6.53
CA ILE A 143 -3.32 -10.54 6.25
C ILE A 143 -2.80 -10.68 4.82
N VAL A 144 -1.58 -11.14 4.66
CA VAL A 144 -0.92 -11.34 3.36
C VAL A 144 -0.92 -12.81 3.03
N MET A 145 -1.27 -13.13 1.80
CA MET A 145 -1.04 -14.45 1.19
C MET A 145 0.12 -14.29 0.22
N ASP A 146 1.24 -14.93 0.49
CA ASP A 146 2.43 -14.92 -0.35
C ASP A 146 2.52 -16.23 -1.14
N GLY A 147 2.55 -16.14 -2.47
CA GLY A 147 2.68 -17.30 -3.37
C GLY A 147 4.13 -17.59 -3.77
N GLY A 148 5.11 -16.81 -3.30
CA GLY A 148 6.49 -16.91 -3.75
C GLY A 148 6.66 -16.54 -5.23
N GLU A 149 7.58 -17.22 -5.93
CA GLU A 149 7.92 -16.88 -7.32
C GLU A 149 6.98 -17.49 -8.38
N GLN A 150 6.10 -18.41 -7.99
CA GLN A 150 5.16 -19.10 -8.89
C GLN A 150 3.72 -18.78 -8.45
N ASN A 151 2.91 -18.15 -9.31
CA ASN A 151 1.53 -17.76 -8.97
C ASN A 151 0.47 -18.77 -9.49
N GLY A 152 0.87 -20.00 -9.80
CA GLY A 152 -0.02 -21.00 -10.39
C GLY A 152 -0.70 -21.86 -9.32
N GLY A 153 -2.01 -21.73 -9.14
CA GLY A 153 -2.80 -22.58 -8.25
C GLY A 153 -2.84 -22.12 -6.78
N ASP A 154 -2.39 -20.91 -6.44
CA ASP A 154 -2.31 -20.47 -5.04
C ASP A 154 -3.67 -20.07 -4.43
N HIS A 155 -4.67 -20.95 -4.54
CA HIS A 155 -6.01 -20.78 -4.02
C HIS A 155 -5.96 -20.80 -2.50
N ALA A 156 -6.26 -19.66 -1.90
CA ALA A 156 -6.10 -19.39 -0.49
C ALA A 156 -7.48 -19.26 0.17
N ASN A 157 -7.70 -19.93 1.30
CA ASN A 157 -8.91 -19.80 2.11
C ASN A 157 -8.56 -19.25 3.50
N ILE A 158 -9.30 -18.23 3.93
CA ILE A 158 -9.26 -17.66 5.27
C ILE A 158 -10.62 -17.91 5.92
N ALA A 159 -10.74 -19.01 6.63
CA ALA A 159 -11.97 -19.45 7.29
C ALA A 159 -12.15 -18.82 8.68
N ASN A 160 -13.41 -18.69 9.10
CA ASN A 160 -13.85 -18.24 10.43
C ASN A 160 -13.20 -16.92 10.91
N ALA A 161 -12.83 -16.06 9.97
CA ALA A 161 -12.03 -14.88 10.22
C ALA A 161 -12.86 -13.75 10.85
N ARG A 162 -12.48 -13.32 12.06
CA ARG A 162 -13.24 -12.33 12.84
C ARG A 162 -12.38 -11.58 13.86
N ILE A 163 -12.84 -10.41 14.26
CA ILE A 163 -12.34 -9.70 15.44
C ILE A 163 -13.41 -9.78 16.53
N GLU A 164 -13.01 -10.21 17.72
CA GLU A 164 -13.84 -10.21 18.91
C GLU A 164 -13.40 -9.08 19.84
N TRP A 165 -14.28 -8.09 20.09
CA TRP A 165 -14.01 -6.99 21.01
C TRP A 165 -14.58 -7.27 22.41
N PRO A 166 -13.90 -6.81 23.47
CA PRO A 166 -14.40 -6.94 24.84
C PRO A 166 -15.68 -6.12 25.05
N GLU A 167 -16.44 -6.50 26.07
CA GLU A 167 -17.68 -5.83 26.47
C GLU A 167 -17.46 -4.32 26.71
N GLY A 168 -18.32 -3.48 26.14
CA GLY A 168 -18.27 -2.02 26.29
C GLY A 168 -17.40 -1.27 25.28
N VAL A 169 -16.65 -1.97 24.42
CA VAL A 169 -16.02 -1.35 23.25
C VAL A 169 -17.07 -1.23 22.16
N GLN A 170 -17.48 0.01 21.88
CA GLN A 170 -18.40 0.30 20.78
C GLN A 170 -17.65 0.07 19.46
N ALA A 171 -18.22 -0.75 18.56
CA ALA A 171 -17.72 -0.89 17.19
C ALA A 171 -17.47 0.52 16.62
N PRO A 172 -16.23 0.85 16.24
CA PRO A 172 -15.93 2.22 15.86
C PRO A 172 -16.70 2.61 14.58
N GLU A 173 -17.03 3.89 14.40
CA GLU A 173 -17.80 4.38 13.23
C GLU A 173 -17.21 3.95 11.86
N ASN A 174 -15.90 3.65 11.80
CA ASN A 174 -15.23 3.14 10.60
C ASN A 174 -15.16 1.59 10.50
N ALA A 175 -15.58 0.84 11.52
CA ALA A 175 -15.85 -0.60 11.43
C ALA A 175 -17.24 -0.88 10.82
N GLU A 176 -18.16 0.11 10.85
CA GLU A 176 -19.39 0.09 10.04
C GLU A 176 -19.10 0.30 8.56
N SER A 177 -18.02 1.02 8.24
CA SER A 177 -17.43 0.99 6.91
C SER A 177 -16.91 -0.42 6.70
N LYS A 178 -17.78 -1.30 6.18
CA LYS A 178 -17.47 -2.65 5.69
C LYS A 178 -16.34 -2.66 4.66
N VAL A 179 -15.70 -1.54 4.36
CA VAL A 179 -14.72 -1.34 3.30
C VAL A 179 -13.29 -1.54 3.85
N PRO A 180 -12.52 -2.54 3.35
CA PRO A 180 -11.10 -2.74 3.65
C PRO A 180 -10.26 -1.52 3.25
N ARG A 181 -9.09 -1.31 3.87
CA ARG A 181 -8.19 -0.23 3.44
C ARG A 181 -7.26 -0.68 2.33
N THR A 182 -7.05 0.15 1.31
CA THR A 182 -5.89 0.00 0.42
C THR A 182 -4.65 0.56 1.09
N ILE A 183 -3.76 -0.31 1.57
CA ILE A 183 -2.41 0.08 1.98
C ILE A 183 -1.52 0.01 0.73
N LEU A 184 -0.92 1.14 0.36
CA LEU A 184 0.09 1.16 -0.69
C LEU A 184 1.36 0.51 -0.11
N ARG A 185 1.68 -0.73 -0.53
CA ARG A 185 2.83 -1.53 -0.04
C ARG A 185 4.08 -0.68 0.20
N GLN A 186 4.66 -0.81 1.40
CA GLN A 186 6.09 -0.73 1.55
C GLN A 186 6.69 -2.10 1.22
N LYS A 187 7.41 -2.19 0.08
CA LYS A 187 8.26 -3.35 -0.19
C LYS A 187 9.58 -3.13 0.54
N GLU A 188 9.93 -4.05 1.41
CA GLU A 188 11.27 -4.09 2.00
C GLU A 188 12.24 -4.78 1.06
N TRP A 189 13.35 -4.12 0.75
CA TRP A 189 14.44 -4.69 -0.05
C TRP A 189 15.69 -4.79 0.81
N THR A 190 16.48 -5.84 0.59
CA THR A 190 17.78 -6.02 1.26
C THR A 190 18.87 -5.90 0.20
N ASP A 191 19.84 -5.00 0.39
CA ASP A 191 20.99 -4.92 -0.53
C ASP A 191 22.04 -6.00 -0.26
N GLU A 192 23.06 -6.06 -1.13
CA GLU A 192 24.20 -7.00 -1.03
C GLU A 192 24.96 -6.91 0.31
N GLY A 193 24.77 -5.84 1.09
CA GLY A 193 25.37 -5.62 2.41
C GLY A 193 24.42 -5.90 3.59
N GLY A 194 23.21 -6.42 3.34
CA GLY A 194 22.24 -6.77 4.38
C GLY A 194 21.40 -5.60 4.91
N LYS A 195 21.46 -4.43 4.27
CA LYS A 195 20.68 -3.26 4.71
C LYS A 195 19.25 -3.33 4.15
N LYS A 196 18.25 -3.21 5.03
CA LYS A 196 16.83 -3.18 4.69
C LYS A 196 16.34 -1.78 4.31
N PHE A 197 15.48 -1.68 3.30
CA PHE A 197 14.86 -0.44 2.82
C PHE A 197 13.35 -0.60 2.67
N THR A 198 12.52 0.16 3.39
CA THR A 198 11.07 0.29 3.14
C THR A 198 10.79 1.25 1.97
N ARG A 199 9.53 1.38 1.48
CA ARG A 199 9.16 2.22 0.30
C ARG A 199 9.96 3.51 0.28
N MET A 200 10.78 3.58 -0.76
CA MET A 200 12.11 4.13 -0.68
C MET A 200 12.15 5.65 -0.56
N ASP A 201 13.16 6.09 0.19
CA ASP A 201 13.91 7.29 -0.19
C ASP A 201 14.17 7.24 -1.72
N GLU A 202 13.59 8.18 -2.46
CA GLU A 202 13.67 8.27 -3.91
C GLU A 202 15.12 8.20 -4.40
N ASN A 203 16.04 8.78 -3.63
CA ASN A 203 17.46 8.76 -3.94
C ASN A 203 18.05 7.36 -3.88
N ALA A 204 17.70 6.57 -2.85
CA ALA A 204 18.14 5.19 -2.75
C ALA A 204 17.59 4.36 -3.91
N SER A 205 16.33 4.59 -4.31
CA SER A 205 15.71 3.90 -5.46
C SER A 205 16.47 4.10 -6.73
N GLU A 206 16.70 5.35 -7.07
CA GLU A 206 17.35 5.71 -8.31
C GLU A 206 18.80 5.24 -8.30
N TRP A 207 19.49 5.35 -7.16
CA TRP A 207 20.85 4.83 -7.00
C TRP A 207 20.94 3.34 -7.36
N TYR A 208 20.10 2.50 -6.77
CA TYR A 208 20.16 1.05 -7.02
C TYR A 208 19.72 0.70 -8.46
N ALA A 209 18.66 1.33 -8.97
CA ALA A 209 18.21 1.09 -10.34
C ALA A 209 19.28 1.43 -11.37
N LEU A 210 19.97 2.58 -11.22
CA LEU A 210 21.06 2.97 -12.09
C LEU A 210 22.29 2.07 -11.93
N ARG A 211 22.59 1.61 -10.72
CA ARG A 211 23.70 0.67 -10.48
C ARG A 211 23.47 -0.64 -11.23
N GLU A 212 22.26 -1.19 -11.18
CA GLU A 212 21.93 -2.41 -11.92
C GLU A 212 21.94 -2.18 -13.43
N LEU A 213 21.45 -1.03 -13.90
CA LEU A 213 21.54 -0.66 -15.32
C LEU A 213 22.99 -0.49 -15.81
N LEU A 214 23.87 0.04 -14.98
CA LEU A 214 25.31 0.15 -15.27
C LEU A 214 25.99 -1.22 -15.36
N LYS A 215 25.61 -2.17 -14.49
CA LYS A 215 26.12 -3.55 -14.53
C LYS A 215 25.66 -4.30 -15.78
N THR A 216 24.40 -4.15 -16.15
CA THR A 216 23.76 -4.92 -17.23
C THR A 216 23.88 -4.26 -18.60
N GLY A 217 24.12 -2.95 -18.63
CA GLY A 217 24.10 -2.15 -19.85
C GLY A 217 22.68 -1.93 -20.38
N MET A 218 22.57 -0.96 -21.29
CA MET A 218 21.32 -0.74 -22.03
C MET A 218 21.32 -1.59 -23.30
N SER A 219 20.21 -2.30 -23.58
CA SER A 219 20.09 -3.10 -24.81
C SER A 219 20.14 -2.21 -26.07
N GLU A 220 20.67 -2.74 -27.18
CA GLU A 220 20.75 -2.01 -28.45
C GLU A 220 19.38 -1.55 -28.97
N LYS A 221 18.33 -2.35 -28.74
CA LYS A 221 16.95 -1.96 -29.06
C LYS A 221 16.55 -0.68 -28.31
N VAL A 222 16.75 -0.64 -26.99
CA VAL A 222 16.40 0.52 -26.17
C VAL A 222 17.24 1.74 -26.54
N LYS A 223 18.53 1.55 -26.83
CA LYS A 223 19.38 2.65 -27.33
C LYS A 223 18.86 3.22 -28.65
N ALA A 224 18.44 2.37 -29.59
CA ALA A 224 17.90 2.79 -30.88
C ALA A 224 16.57 3.57 -30.76
N GLU A 225 15.79 3.29 -29.72
CA GLU A 225 14.52 3.97 -29.43
C GLU A 225 14.70 5.23 -28.55
N THR A 226 15.93 5.51 -28.09
CA THR A 226 16.22 6.63 -27.19
C THR A 226 16.24 7.95 -27.96
N VAL A 227 15.30 8.85 -27.65
CA VAL A 227 15.15 10.15 -28.31
C VAL A 227 16.34 11.09 -28.06
N HIS A 228 16.88 11.12 -26.83
CA HIS A 228 17.97 12.02 -26.46
C HIS A 228 19.17 11.23 -25.94
N PRO A 229 20.35 11.28 -26.59
CA PRO A 229 21.50 10.46 -26.21
C PRO A 229 21.88 10.55 -24.73
N ALA A 230 21.77 11.75 -24.12
CA ALA A 230 22.08 11.93 -22.69
C ALA A 230 21.22 11.10 -21.73
N SER A 231 20.03 10.62 -22.13
CA SER A 231 19.20 9.75 -21.30
C SER A 231 19.67 8.29 -21.30
N ALA A 232 20.65 7.92 -22.13
CA ALA A 232 21.33 6.64 -22.00
C ALA A 232 22.32 6.64 -20.82
N VAL A 233 22.81 5.46 -20.48
CA VAL A 233 23.96 5.26 -19.61
C VAL A 233 25.19 5.06 -20.50
N TYR A 234 26.27 5.76 -20.21
CA TYR A 234 27.49 5.76 -21.01
C TYR A 234 28.52 4.83 -20.38
N GLU A 235 29.40 4.26 -21.19
CA GLU A 235 30.53 3.44 -20.72
C GLU A 235 31.48 4.21 -19.79
N THR A 236 31.52 5.54 -19.93
CA THR A 236 32.30 6.44 -19.09
C THR A 236 31.66 6.74 -17.74
N ASP A 237 30.37 6.43 -17.56
CA ASP A 237 29.70 6.64 -16.29
C ASP A 237 30.20 5.58 -15.29
N ARG A 238 30.91 6.00 -14.24
CA ARG A 238 31.54 5.06 -13.31
C ARG A 238 30.54 4.47 -12.30
N ASP A 239 29.49 5.23 -11.99
CA ASP A 239 28.47 4.89 -11.01
C ASP A 239 27.19 5.75 -11.23
N PRO A 240 26.12 5.56 -10.44
CA PRO A 240 24.90 6.35 -10.54
C PRO A 240 25.10 7.87 -10.41
N LEU A 241 26.08 8.31 -9.60
CA LEU A 241 26.38 9.73 -9.39
C LEU A 241 26.88 10.41 -10.66
N ASP A 242 27.74 9.75 -11.44
CA ASP A 242 28.19 10.27 -12.72
C ASP A 242 27.02 10.44 -13.70
N VAL A 243 26.14 9.43 -13.77
CA VAL A 243 24.96 9.44 -14.67
C VAL A 243 24.06 10.64 -14.37
N VAL A 244 23.66 10.82 -13.12
CA VAL A 244 22.73 11.92 -12.77
C VAL A 244 23.41 13.27 -12.95
N THR A 245 24.65 13.45 -12.51
CA THR A 245 25.39 14.71 -12.65
C THR A 245 25.51 15.13 -14.11
N ARG A 246 25.89 14.20 -14.99
CA ARG A 246 26.01 14.45 -16.44
C ARG A 246 24.69 14.88 -17.06
N ARG A 247 23.56 14.32 -16.62
CA ARG A 247 22.23 14.64 -17.16
C ARG A 247 21.72 16.03 -16.76
N LEU A 248 22.27 16.67 -15.73
CA LEU A 248 21.86 18.02 -15.35
C LEU A 248 22.30 19.08 -16.37
N TYR A 249 23.42 18.90 -17.06
CA TYR A 249 23.90 19.83 -18.08
C TYR A 249 22.90 20.04 -19.23
N PRO A 250 22.47 18.97 -19.96
CA PRO A 250 21.49 19.14 -21.03
C PRO A 250 20.12 19.59 -20.50
N LEU A 251 19.75 19.27 -19.25
CA LEU A 251 18.54 19.81 -18.63
C LEU A 251 18.63 21.34 -18.47
N ILE A 252 19.75 21.86 -17.96
CA ILE A 252 19.97 23.32 -17.83
C ILE A 252 19.92 23.98 -19.21
N ASP A 253 20.63 23.42 -20.19
CA ASP A 253 20.67 23.97 -21.54
C ASP A 253 19.28 23.99 -22.20
N ALA A 254 18.53 22.89 -22.05
CA ALA A 254 17.17 22.79 -22.55
C ALA A 254 16.26 23.85 -21.92
N LEU A 255 16.28 24.01 -20.59
CA LEU A 255 15.44 24.99 -19.89
C LEU A 255 15.80 26.44 -20.27
N ARG A 256 17.10 26.76 -20.42
CA ARG A 256 17.56 28.08 -20.87
C ARG A 256 17.10 28.42 -22.29
N ALA A 257 17.02 27.41 -23.16
CA ALA A 257 16.61 27.58 -24.55
C ALA A 257 15.09 27.74 -24.73
N MET A 258 14.29 27.48 -23.69
CA MET A 258 12.83 27.63 -23.78
C MET A 258 12.41 29.10 -23.90
N GLN A 259 11.27 29.33 -24.54
CA GLN A 259 10.61 30.64 -24.49
C GLN A 259 10.28 30.98 -23.03
N ASN A 260 10.76 32.14 -22.55
CA ASN A 260 10.71 32.54 -21.13
C ASN A 260 11.45 31.57 -20.18
N GLY A 261 12.50 30.91 -20.67
CA GLY A 261 13.33 30.00 -19.88
C GLY A 261 14.10 30.69 -18.74
N PRO A 262 14.33 30.00 -17.61
CA PRO A 262 15.11 30.52 -16.49
C PRO A 262 16.59 30.66 -16.87
N LYS A 263 17.30 31.61 -16.25
CA LYS A 263 18.75 31.80 -16.46
C LYS A 263 19.59 30.70 -15.81
N LEU A 264 19.14 30.15 -14.68
CA LEU A 264 19.82 29.07 -13.94
C LEU A 264 21.32 29.35 -13.66
N THR A 265 21.69 30.61 -13.42
CA THR A 265 23.10 31.00 -13.25
C THR A 265 23.69 30.45 -11.95
N GLU A 266 22.94 30.55 -10.85
CA GLU A 266 23.35 30.04 -9.55
C GLU A 266 23.36 28.50 -9.54
N GLU A 267 22.32 27.87 -10.07
CA GLU A 267 22.22 26.41 -10.17
C GLU A 267 23.35 25.81 -11.00
N ALA A 268 23.73 26.45 -12.09
CA ALA A 268 24.89 26.02 -12.90
C ALA A 268 26.19 26.12 -12.10
N ALA A 269 26.39 27.18 -11.31
CA ALA A 269 27.58 27.31 -10.45
C ALA A 269 27.61 26.22 -9.36
N VAL A 270 26.46 25.89 -8.76
CA VAL A 270 26.34 24.77 -7.80
C VAL A 270 26.65 23.43 -8.48
N LEU A 271 26.16 23.22 -9.71
CA LEU A 271 26.45 22.01 -10.48
C LEU A 271 27.95 21.85 -10.73
N GLU A 272 28.66 22.93 -11.09
CA GLU A 272 30.11 22.87 -11.28
C GLU A 272 30.86 22.52 -9.99
N ALA A 273 30.44 23.11 -8.86
CA ALA A 273 31.03 22.80 -7.55
C ALA A 273 30.78 21.33 -7.15
N LEU A 274 29.58 20.81 -7.37
CA LEU A 274 29.26 19.39 -7.14
C LEU A 274 30.05 18.49 -8.09
N ASN A 275 30.14 18.83 -9.37
CA ASN A 275 30.89 18.05 -10.36
C ASN A 275 32.40 17.99 -10.02
N ALA A 276 32.96 19.06 -9.45
CA ALA A 276 34.31 19.02 -8.90
C ALA A 276 34.45 17.95 -7.80
N LYS A 277 33.49 17.87 -6.86
CA LYS A 277 33.45 16.79 -5.85
C LYS A 277 33.30 15.41 -6.49
N VAL A 278 32.39 15.25 -7.46
CA VAL A 278 32.13 13.97 -8.17
C VAL A 278 33.40 13.40 -8.82
N LYS A 279 34.27 14.28 -9.32
CA LYS A 279 35.57 13.91 -9.91
C LYS A 279 36.59 13.47 -8.87
N THR A 280 36.57 14.06 -7.67
CA THR A 280 37.57 13.80 -6.61
C THR A 280 37.19 12.66 -5.67
N VAL A 281 35.91 12.42 -5.42
CA VAL A 281 35.46 11.35 -4.51
C VAL A 281 35.67 9.97 -5.16
N PRO A 282 36.47 9.07 -4.58
CA PRO A 282 36.71 7.73 -5.12
C PRO A 282 35.43 6.91 -5.24
N VAL A 283 35.33 6.06 -6.27
CA VAL A 283 34.13 5.24 -6.54
C VAL A 283 33.89 4.17 -5.47
N GLU A 284 34.94 3.79 -4.77
CA GLU A 284 34.94 2.85 -3.66
C GLU A 284 34.31 3.45 -2.40
N ASN A 285 34.30 4.79 -2.27
CA ASN A 285 33.66 5.47 -1.15
C ASN A 285 32.15 5.64 -1.38
N ILE A 286 31.43 4.52 -1.33
CA ILE A 286 29.99 4.46 -1.61
C ILE A 286 29.17 5.37 -0.70
N ALA A 287 29.57 5.53 0.57
CA ALA A 287 28.87 6.37 1.53
C ALA A 287 28.91 7.85 1.11
N GLU A 288 30.11 8.36 0.78
CA GLU A 288 30.28 9.74 0.34
C GLU A 288 29.67 9.98 -1.04
N ARG A 289 29.78 9.03 -1.98
CA ARG A 289 29.15 9.16 -3.30
C ARG A 289 27.62 9.18 -3.21
N LYS A 290 27.00 8.40 -2.32
CA LYS A 290 25.56 8.49 -2.03
C LYS A 290 25.17 9.84 -1.41
N ALA A 291 26.01 10.42 -0.56
CA ALA A 291 25.76 11.75 -0.01
C ALA A 291 25.78 12.84 -1.10
N VAL A 292 26.79 12.84 -1.96
CA VAL A 292 26.87 13.77 -3.11
C VAL A 292 25.75 13.50 -4.11
N PHE A 293 25.34 12.25 -4.31
CA PHE A 293 24.19 11.89 -5.14
C PHE A 293 22.91 12.57 -4.65
N ALA A 294 22.65 12.53 -3.34
CA ALA A 294 21.50 13.22 -2.76
C ALA A 294 21.57 14.75 -2.95
N GLU A 295 22.76 15.36 -2.88
CA GLU A 295 22.96 16.79 -3.20
C GLU A 295 22.63 17.08 -4.68
N VAL A 296 23.11 16.24 -5.61
CA VAL A 296 22.87 16.39 -7.05
C VAL A 296 21.41 16.17 -7.42
N THR A 297 20.74 15.17 -6.86
CA THR A 297 19.31 14.94 -7.12
C THR A 297 18.43 16.04 -6.54
N ALA A 298 18.80 16.61 -5.38
CA ALA A 298 18.14 17.79 -4.84
C ALA A 298 18.30 19.01 -5.76
N LEU A 299 19.51 19.25 -6.29
CA LEU A 299 19.76 20.30 -7.27
C LEU A 299 18.95 20.06 -8.56
N ARG A 300 18.92 18.83 -9.06
CA ARG A 300 18.11 18.44 -10.22
C ARG A 300 16.65 18.82 -10.03
N ARG A 301 16.08 18.47 -8.88
CA ARG A 301 14.69 18.81 -8.53
C ARG A 301 14.47 20.32 -8.52
N LYS A 302 15.37 21.08 -7.89
CA LYS A 302 15.33 22.55 -7.89
C LYS A 302 15.34 23.13 -9.30
N ILE A 303 16.19 22.61 -10.19
CA ILE A 303 16.28 23.05 -11.60
C ILE A 303 14.99 22.70 -12.35
N MET A 304 14.48 21.47 -12.21
CA MET A 304 13.27 21.00 -12.91
C MET A 304 12.04 21.85 -12.56
N PHE A 305 11.89 22.28 -11.30
CA PHE A 305 10.77 23.13 -10.88
C PHE A 305 10.84 24.57 -11.37
N GLN A 306 11.95 24.98 -12.00
CA GLN A 306 12.04 26.27 -12.69
C GLN A 306 11.60 26.19 -14.16
N ASN A 307 11.07 25.05 -14.61
CA ASN A 307 10.53 24.91 -15.96
C ASN A 307 9.30 25.83 -16.13
N PRO A 308 9.31 26.77 -17.11
CA PRO A 308 8.22 27.73 -17.30
C PRO A 308 6.89 27.08 -17.73
N LEU A 309 6.91 25.82 -18.18
CA LEU A 309 5.68 25.06 -18.47
C LEU A 309 4.97 24.53 -17.22
N LEU A 310 5.64 24.54 -16.05
CA LEU A 310 5.00 24.24 -14.77
C LEU A 310 4.26 25.47 -14.22
N ASN A 311 3.48 26.13 -15.09
CA ASN A 311 2.72 27.33 -14.78
C ASN A 311 1.32 27.04 -14.20
N PHE A 312 1.15 25.86 -13.61
CA PHE A 312 -0.08 25.40 -13.00
C PHE A 312 0.20 25.03 -11.54
N THR A 313 -0.77 25.24 -10.65
CA THR A 313 -0.63 24.93 -9.21
C THR A 313 -1.27 23.62 -8.84
N ASP A 314 -2.23 23.15 -9.64
CA ASP A 314 -3.09 22.06 -9.26
C ASP A 314 -2.80 20.85 -10.14
N LEU A 315 -2.62 19.69 -9.49
CA LEU A 315 -2.49 18.41 -10.17
C LEU A 315 -3.79 17.64 -10.04
N VAL A 316 -4.37 17.27 -11.18
CA VAL A 316 -5.50 16.35 -11.22
C VAL A 316 -4.95 14.94 -11.37
N PHE A 317 -5.29 14.05 -10.45
CA PHE A 317 -4.91 12.65 -10.52
C PHE A 317 -6.12 11.74 -10.43
N LEU A 318 -6.12 10.71 -11.28
CA LEU A 318 -7.09 9.65 -11.26
C LEU A 318 -6.55 8.52 -10.40
N LYS A 319 -7.18 8.28 -9.25
CA LYS A 319 -6.93 7.07 -8.48
C LYS A 319 -7.88 6.00 -8.97
N ARG A 320 -7.35 4.84 -9.30
CA ARG A 320 -8.15 3.66 -9.65
C ARG A 320 -7.77 2.48 -8.77
N HIS A 321 -8.64 1.49 -8.73
CA HIS A 321 -8.26 0.18 -8.23
C HIS A 321 -7.33 -0.49 -9.25
N TYR A 322 -6.30 -1.13 -8.72
CA TYR A 322 -5.33 -1.86 -9.53
C TYR A 322 -6.03 -3.04 -10.21
N LEU A 323 -5.97 -3.09 -11.54
CA LEU A 323 -6.48 -4.21 -12.32
C LEU A 323 -5.50 -5.39 -12.21
N ARG A 324 -5.99 -6.53 -11.74
CA ARG A 324 -5.18 -7.73 -11.51
C ARG A 324 -5.06 -8.56 -12.77
N GLY A 325 -3.83 -8.78 -13.24
CA GLY A 325 -3.51 -9.57 -14.43
C GLY A 325 -2.10 -9.30 -14.97
N ILE A 326 -1.73 -10.04 -16.02
CA ILE A 326 -0.49 -9.82 -16.79
C ILE A 326 -0.53 -8.42 -17.41
N GLU A 327 0.60 -7.75 -17.55
CA GLU A 327 0.76 -6.38 -18.08
C GLU A 327 -0.14 -6.04 -19.29
N ASN A 328 -0.29 -7.02 -20.19
CA ASN A 328 -1.07 -6.98 -21.43
C ASN A 328 -2.60 -6.84 -21.20
N MET A 329 -3.06 -7.03 -19.97
CA MET A 329 -4.46 -6.92 -19.56
C MET A 329 -4.82 -5.51 -19.07
N GLY A 330 -4.00 -4.48 -19.34
CA GLY A 330 -4.37 -3.07 -19.09
C GLY A 330 -3.86 -2.46 -17.77
N SER A 331 -2.99 -3.15 -17.04
CA SER A 331 -2.34 -2.60 -15.83
C SER A 331 -1.26 -1.56 -16.16
N HIS A 332 -0.61 -1.64 -17.33
CA HIS A 332 0.41 -0.69 -17.80
C HIS A 332 -0.13 0.42 -18.74
N ILE A 333 -1.36 0.31 -19.24
CA ILE A 333 -1.86 1.26 -20.25
C ILE A 333 -2.48 2.45 -19.53
N CYS A 334 -1.78 3.59 -19.59
CA CYS A 334 -2.09 4.80 -18.82
C CYS A 334 -3.30 5.60 -19.32
N ASP A 335 -3.86 5.33 -20.51
CA ASP A 335 -4.90 6.21 -21.08
C ASP A 335 -5.88 5.54 -22.08
N GLN A 336 -5.47 4.46 -22.76
CA GLN A 336 -6.07 4.10 -24.06
C GLN A 336 -7.13 2.98 -24.07
N CYS A 337 -7.36 2.25 -22.96
CA CYS A 337 -8.31 1.12 -22.93
C CYS A 337 -9.21 1.08 -21.67
N TYR A 338 -9.57 2.24 -21.12
CA TYR A 338 -10.21 2.29 -19.80
C TYR A 338 -11.68 1.93 -19.73
N GLY A 339 -12.42 1.99 -20.83
CA GLY A 339 -13.87 1.69 -20.81
C GLY A 339 -14.23 0.25 -20.48
N PHE A 340 -13.37 -0.73 -20.81
CA PHE A 340 -13.76 -2.15 -20.86
C PHE A 340 -13.27 -2.97 -19.66
N GLN A 341 -12.25 -2.49 -18.93
CA GLN A 341 -11.57 -3.24 -17.87
C GLN A 341 -11.45 -2.45 -16.57
N GLN A 342 -12.14 -1.31 -16.44
CA GLN A 342 -12.10 -0.53 -15.20
C GLN A 342 -12.94 -1.20 -14.11
N LEU A 343 -12.31 -1.53 -12.98
CA LEU A 343 -13.02 -1.91 -11.78
C LEU A 343 -13.78 -0.69 -11.23
N PRO A 344 -15.06 -0.83 -10.84
CA PRO A 344 -15.80 0.23 -10.20
C PRO A 344 -15.10 0.68 -8.90
N GLY A 345 -15.07 1.99 -8.64
CA GLY A 345 -14.36 2.62 -7.53
C GLY A 345 -13.16 3.46 -7.99
N GLY A 346 -12.44 4.04 -7.02
CA GLY A 346 -11.45 5.08 -7.26
C GLY A 346 -12.07 6.48 -7.27
N GLY A 347 -11.41 7.45 -7.91
CA GLY A 347 -11.91 8.81 -7.98
C GLY A 347 -10.98 9.77 -8.71
N LEU A 348 -11.53 10.94 -9.00
CA LEU A 348 -10.77 12.10 -9.47
C LEU A 348 -10.40 12.95 -8.27
N PHE A 349 -9.11 13.22 -8.11
CA PHE A 349 -8.57 13.98 -7.00
C PHE A 349 -7.80 15.18 -7.54
N VAL A 350 -7.78 16.26 -6.75
CA VAL A 350 -7.01 17.45 -7.06
C VAL A 350 -6.04 17.71 -5.91
N LEU A 351 -4.74 17.70 -6.20
CA LEU A 351 -3.72 18.20 -5.30
C LEU A 351 -3.56 19.67 -5.60
N LYS A 352 -4.08 20.52 -4.72
CA LYS A 352 -3.91 21.97 -4.79
C LYS A 352 -2.49 22.34 -4.40
N ASN A 353 -1.96 23.39 -5.04
CA ASN A 353 -0.67 23.99 -4.67
C ASN A 353 0.50 22.98 -4.68
N ALA A 354 0.56 22.13 -5.71
CA ALA A 354 1.51 21.03 -5.82
C ALA A 354 3.00 21.45 -5.86
N PHE A 355 3.28 22.73 -6.11
CA PHE A 355 4.65 23.24 -6.33
C PHE A 355 4.99 24.50 -5.52
N THR A 356 4.14 24.91 -4.57
CA THR A 356 4.28 26.17 -3.82
C THR A 356 4.34 25.95 -2.32
#